data_AF-A0AAW4G6F3-F1
#
_entry.id   AF-A0AAW4G6F3-F1
#
_cell.length_a   1.000
_cell.length_b   1.000
_cell.length_c   1.000
_cell.angle_alpha   90.00
_cell.angle_beta   90.00
_cell.angle_gamma   90.00
#
_symmetry.space_group_name_H-M   'P 1'
#
loop_
_entity.id
_entity.type
_entity.pdbx_description
1 polymer ?
#
loop_
_entity_poly.entity_id
_entity_poly.type
_entity_poly.pdbx_seq_one_letter_code
_entity_poly.pdbx_strand_id
1 'polypeptide(L)'
;MEGSQGWRSDLEEAIDMARLNSPQYFALVLNWTLGLAIQFGVLRADDRAVRLGEEALQTAERVGHDNALMFAEYVLGIALLNRDSAADRRRGLDVMDQAREVWSRRGSVYLIPIAALMTAHERATHGVRERDEAIETMQVAVNELWGAGRVGPAILGTGFLVSALLDRGGTADISDAEEILDRMTRYPNTDRWGPSRIVLHQSLPLFARVRGDPGYPDVVSQYRAFAESVGSERHIDFAARLQSGEA
;
A
#
# COMPACT_ATOMS: atom_id res chain seq x y z
N MET A 1 -4.71 14.53 11.81
CA MET A 1 -3.51 15.24 11.34
C MET A 1 -3.75 15.61 9.89
N GLU A 2 -4.09 16.87 9.64
CA GLU A 2 -3.88 17.46 8.31
C GLU A 2 -2.36 17.60 8.11
N GLY A 3 -1.85 17.27 6.92
CA GLY A 3 -0.42 17.40 6.65
C GLY A 3 0.01 18.85 6.81
N SER A 4 1.01 19.12 7.64
CA SER A 4 1.57 20.46 7.78
C SER A 4 2.07 20.96 6.41
N GLN A 5 1.81 22.22 6.08
CA GLN A 5 2.42 22.86 4.91
C GLN A 5 3.94 22.61 4.94
N GLY A 6 4.52 22.18 3.82
CA GLY A 6 5.96 21.92 3.72
C GLY A 6 6.39 20.45 3.80
N TRP A 7 5.50 19.51 4.18
CA TRP A 7 5.89 18.10 4.38
C TRP A 7 6.62 17.45 3.19
N ARG A 8 6.28 17.82 1.95
CA ARG A 8 6.99 17.33 0.75
C ARG A 8 8.44 17.78 0.72
N SER A 9 8.72 19.03 1.12
CA SER A 9 10.07 19.55 1.26
C SER A 9 10.83 18.83 2.36
N ASP A 10 10.17 18.54 3.48
CA ASP A 10 10.77 17.81 4.60
C ASP A 10 11.18 16.38 4.19
N LEU A 11 10.40 15.72 3.33
CA LEU A 11 10.77 14.41 2.78
C LEU A 11 12.01 14.50 1.90
N GLU A 12 12.11 15.52 1.04
CA GLU A 12 13.27 15.71 0.18
C GLU A 12 14.54 15.98 0.99
N GLU A 13 14.46 16.85 1.99
CA GLU A 13 15.57 17.14 2.89
C GLU A 13 15.99 15.88 3.67
N ALA A 14 15.04 15.08 4.15
CA ALA A 14 15.33 13.81 4.82
C ALA A 14 16.05 12.81 3.91
N ILE A 15 15.64 12.70 2.64
CA ILE A 15 16.28 11.83 1.65
C ILE A 15 17.72 12.29 1.38
N ASP A 16 17.93 13.59 1.18
CA ASP A 16 19.26 14.15 0.92
C ASP A 16 20.20 13.97 2.13
N MET A 17 19.71 14.19 3.34
CA MET A 17 20.47 13.91 4.57
C MET A 17 20.83 12.43 4.70
N ALA A 18 19.89 11.53 4.37
CA ALA A 18 20.11 10.09 4.52
C ALA A 18 21.13 9.53 3.51
N ARG A 19 21.16 10.08 2.28
CA ARG A 19 22.16 9.73 1.25
C ARG A 19 23.59 9.92 1.74
N LEU A 20 23.82 10.93 2.58
CA LEU A 20 25.15 11.30 3.07
C LEU A 20 25.63 10.44 4.27
N ASN A 21 24.78 9.58 4.84
CA ASN A 21 25.07 8.92 6.10
C ASN A 21 25.61 7.49 5.92
N SER A 22 24.74 6.52 5.63
CA SER A 22 25.13 5.14 5.34
C SER A 22 24.08 4.46 4.46
N PRO A 23 24.42 3.39 3.72
CA PRO A 23 23.47 2.69 2.86
C PRO A 23 22.26 2.14 3.61
N GLN A 24 22.47 1.65 4.84
CA GLN A 24 21.39 1.15 5.68
C GLN A 24 20.46 2.30 6.10
N TYR A 25 21.01 3.44 6.50
CA TYR A 25 20.21 4.60 6.88
C TYR A 25 19.45 5.17 5.68
N PHE A 26 20.08 5.21 4.51
CA PHE A 26 19.45 5.65 3.27
C PHE A 26 18.24 4.78 2.89
N ALA A 27 18.42 3.46 2.82
CA ALA A 27 17.33 2.53 2.51
C ALA A 27 16.20 2.58 3.55
N LEU A 28 16.54 2.70 4.84
CA LEU A 28 15.57 2.84 5.92
C LEU A 28 14.76 4.14 5.79
N VAL A 29 15.43 5.28 5.56
CA VAL A 29 14.74 6.57 5.41
C VAL A 29 13.84 6.55 4.19
N LEU A 30 14.28 5.99 3.06
CA LEU A 30 13.43 5.82 1.88
C LEU A 30 12.18 4.99 2.17
N ASN A 31 12.29 3.93 2.97
CA ASN A 31 11.14 3.13 3.38
C ASN A 31 10.12 3.95 4.19
N TRP A 32 10.57 4.72 5.19
CA TRP A 32 9.68 5.49 6.07
C TRP A 32 9.14 6.78 5.43
N THR A 33 9.77 7.27 4.36
CA THR A 33 9.36 8.48 3.63
C THR A 33 8.56 8.10 2.40
N LEU A 34 9.27 7.76 1.32
CA LEU A 34 8.73 7.47 0.00
C LEU A 34 7.89 6.17 0.01
N GLY A 35 8.41 5.11 0.63
CA GLY A 35 7.75 3.81 0.68
C GLY A 35 6.35 3.91 1.28
N LEU A 36 6.25 4.40 2.51
CA LEU A 36 4.94 4.58 3.17
C LEU A 36 4.01 5.53 2.41
N ALA A 37 4.52 6.65 1.89
CA ALA A 37 3.69 7.60 1.16
C ALA A 37 3.10 6.99 -0.12
N ILE A 38 3.88 6.17 -0.84
CA ILE A 38 3.39 5.44 -2.01
C ILE A 38 2.39 4.36 -1.60
N GLN A 39 2.69 3.57 -0.56
CA GLN A 39 1.83 2.47 -0.10
C GLN A 39 0.44 2.95 0.32
N PHE A 40 0.37 4.08 1.02
CA PHE A 40 -0.90 4.69 1.42
C PHE A 40 -1.53 5.56 0.33
N GLY A 41 -1.02 5.53 -0.90
CA GLY A 41 -1.58 6.27 -2.03
C GLY A 41 -1.49 7.80 -1.91
N VAL A 42 -0.63 8.30 -1.01
CA VAL A 42 -0.39 9.73 -0.81
C VAL A 42 0.40 10.29 -1.99
N LEU A 43 1.45 9.57 -2.42
CA LEU A 43 2.27 9.91 -3.57
C LEU A 43 2.10 8.90 -4.70
N ARG A 44 2.16 9.37 -5.96
CA ARG A 44 2.38 8.47 -7.10
C ARG A 44 3.80 7.93 -7.08
N ALA A 45 3.98 6.68 -7.53
CA ALA A 45 5.30 6.13 -7.80
C ALA A 45 5.79 6.66 -9.15
N ASP A 46 6.52 7.77 -9.13
CA ASP A 46 7.11 8.36 -10.33
C ASP A 46 8.47 7.74 -10.67
N ASP A 47 9.10 8.21 -11.74
CA ASP A 47 10.41 7.68 -12.16
C ASP A 47 11.52 8.01 -11.13
N ARG A 48 11.35 9.08 -10.34
CA ARG A 48 12.29 9.43 -9.25
C ARG A 48 12.22 8.37 -8.16
N ALA A 49 11.03 7.94 -7.78
CA ALA A 49 10.83 6.89 -6.79
C ALA A 49 11.53 5.59 -7.17
N VAL A 50 11.39 5.17 -8.44
CA VAL A 50 12.06 3.98 -8.97
C VAL A 50 13.58 4.14 -8.93
N ARG A 51 14.12 5.27 -9.43
CA ARG A 51 15.57 5.54 -9.41
C ARG A 51 16.15 5.55 -8.00
N LEU A 52 15.42 6.11 -7.03
CA LEU A 52 15.82 6.11 -5.62
C LEU A 52 15.92 4.69 -5.06
N GLY A 53 14.94 3.83 -5.37
CA GLY A 53 14.95 2.42 -5.00
C GLY A 53 16.11 1.65 -5.64
N GLU A 54 16.37 1.89 -6.93
CA GLU A 54 17.50 1.27 -7.66
C GLU A 54 18.86 1.71 -7.09
N GLU A 55 19.03 2.99 -6.78
CA GLU A 55 20.24 3.51 -6.15
C GLU A 55 20.48 2.90 -4.77
N ALA A 56 19.43 2.81 -3.95
CA ALA A 56 19.51 2.18 -2.63
C ALA A 56 19.90 0.70 -2.76
N LEU A 57 19.34 -0.01 -3.75
CA LEU A 57 19.63 -1.42 -3.99
C LEU A 57 21.09 -1.62 -4.41
N GLN A 58 21.55 -0.88 -5.42
CA GLN A 58 22.94 -0.95 -5.88
C GLN A 58 23.94 -0.62 -4.76
N THR A 59 23.61 0.36 -3.92
CA THR A 59 24.44 0.73 -2.78
C THR A 59 24.47 -0.36 -1.72
N ALA A 60 23.32 -0.98 -1.41
CA ALA A 60 23.21 -2.05 -0.44
C ALA A 60 23.96 -3.32 -0.89
N GLU A 61 23.84 -3.70 -2.16
CA GLU A 61 24.54 -4.84 -2.77
C GLU A 61 26.06 -4.68 -2.66
N ARG A 62 26.58 -3.49 -2.95
CA ARG A 62 28.02 -3.21 -2.88
C ARG A 62 28.59 -3.36 -1.47
N VAL A 63 27.81 -3.05 -0.45
CA VAL A 63 28.27 -3.06 0.95
C VAL A 63 27.95 -4.38 1.66
N GLY A 64 27.04 -5.20 1.12
CA GLY A 64 26.72 -6.52 1.66
C GLY A 64 25.97 -6.48 3.00
N HIS A 65 25.28 -5.38 3.31
CA HIS A 65 24.50 -5.24 4.54
C HIS A 65 23.09 -5.78 4.35
N ASP A 66 22.77 -6.90 5.01
CA ASP A 66 21.50 -7.63 4.84
C ASP A 66 20.25 -6.78 5.10
N ASN A 67 20.26 -5.92 6.13
CA ASN A 67 19.14 -5.02 6.42
C ASN A 67 19.01 -3.90 5.39
N ALA A 68 20.13 -3.38 4.89
CA ALA A 68 20.11 -2.35 3.84
C ALA A 68 19.52 -2.94 2.55
N LEU A 69 19.92 -4.17 2.21
CA LEU A 69 19.42 -4.90 1.05
C LEU A 69 17.91 -5.13 1.18
N MET A 70 17.47 -5.63 2.33
CA MET A 70 16.05 -5.85 2.60
C MET A 70 15.20 -4.58 2.41
N PHE A 71 15.60 -3.45 3.01
CA PHE A 71 14.83 -2.20 2.85
C PHE A 71 14.89 -1.66 1.42
N ALA A 72 16.02 -1.79 0.73
CA ALA A 72 16.16 -1.32 -0.64
C ALA A 72 15.30 -2.13 -1.62
N GLU A 73 15.33 -3.47 -1.52
CA GLU A 73 14.46 -4.38 -2.28
C GLU A 73 13.00 -4.06 -2.05
N TYR A 74 12.61 -3.86 -0.79
CA TYR A 74 11.24 -3.52 -0.43
C TYR A 74 10.80 -2.16 -1.02
N VAL A 75 11.61 -1.10 -0.87
CA VAL A 75 11.31 0.22 -1.43
C VAL A 75 11.16 0.17 -2.94
N LEU A 76 12.10 -0.49 -3.62
CA LEU A 76 12.05 -0.64 -5.08
C LEU A 76 10.80 -1.44 -5.50
N GLY A 77 10.51 -2.54 -4.83
CA GLY A 77 9.33 -3.35 -5.10
C GLY A 77 8.03 -2.57 -4.91
N ILE A 78 7.89 -1.77 -3.83
CA ILE A 78 6.72 -0.90 -3.63
C ILE A 78 6.57 0.12 -4.73
N ALA A 79 7.66 0.80 -5.10
CA ALA A 79 7.64 1.79 -6.17
C ALA A 79 7.16 1.14 -7.48
N LEU A 80 7.73 0.00 -7.85
CA LEU A 80 7.41 -0.75 -9.06
C LEU A 80 5.97 -1.30 -9.08
N LEU A 81 5.50 -1.90 -7.99
CA LEU A 81 4.13 -2.40 -7.85
C LEU A 81 3.09 -1.27 -7.98
N ASN A 82 3.48 -0.04 -7.65
CA ASN A 82 2.63 1.14 -7.77
C ASN A 82 2.85 1.93 -9.08
N ARG A 83 3.35 1.28 -10.13
CA ARG A 83 3.45 1.88 -11.48
C ARG A 83 2.25 1.50 -12.34
N ASP A 84 1.89 2.39 -13.26
CA ASP A 84 0.80 2.11 -14.21
C ASP A 84 1.22 1.10 -15.29
N SER A 85 2.52 0.97 -15.55
CA SER A 85 3.11 -0.01 -16.47
C SER A 85 3.00 -1.45 -15.92
N ALA A 86 2.37 -2.34 -16.67
CA ALA A 86 2.30 -3.77 -16.33
C ALA A 86 3.70 -4.43 -16.29
N ALA A 87 4.66 -3.94 -17.07
CA ALA A 87 6.03 -4.44 -17.05
C ALA A 87 6.75 -4.05 -15.76
N ASP A 88 6.55 -2.82 -15.29
CA ASP A 88 7.11 -2.35 -14.02
C ASP A 88 6.51 -3.15 -12.86
N ARG A 89 5.19 -3.35 -12.83
CA ARG A 89 4.55 -4.14 -11.75
C ARG A 89 5.01 -5.58 -11.72
N ARG A 90 5.20 -6.22 -12.89
CA ARG A 90 5.80 -7.56 -12.98
C ARG A 90 7.21 -7.59 -12.38
N ARG A 91 8.05 -6.62 -12.74
CA ARG A 91 9.38 -6.46 -12.14
C ARG A 91 9.29 -6.26 -10.62
N GLY A 92 8.29 -5.52 -10.14
CA GLY A 92 8.04 -5.32 -8.71
C GLY A 92 7.70 -6.62 -7.98
N LEU A 93 6.86 -7.47 -8.58
CA LEU A 93 6.57 -8.83 -8.07
C LEU A 93 7.85 -9.67 -7.99
N ASP A 94 8.64 -9.69 -9.07
CA ASP A 94 9.89 -10.46 -9.13
C ASP A 94 10.88 -10.03 -8.04
N VAL A 95 11.05 -8.72 -7.83
CA VAL A 95 11.90 -8.16 -6.76
C VAL A 95 11.41 -8.61 -5.39
N MET A 96 10.11 -8.47 -5.11
CA MET A 96 9.54 -8.82 -3.80
C MET A 96 9.62 -10.32 -3.50
N ASP A 97 9.34 -11.18 -4.47
CA ASP A 97 9.32 -12.63 -4.26
C ASP A 97 10.73 -13.18 -4.02
N GLN A 98 11.73 -12.73 -4.80
CA GLN A 98 13.13 -13.10 -4.60
C GLN A 98 13.64 -12.62 -3.23
N ALA A 99 13.32 -11.38 -2.88
CA ALA A 99 13.74 -10.78 -1.62
C ALA A 99 13.14 -11.52 -0.41
N ARG A 100 11.85 -11.90 -0.45
CA ARG A 100 11.19 -12.66 0.63
C ARG A 100 11.85 -14.00 0.92
N GLU A 101 12.32 -14.72 -0.10
CA GLU A 101 13.04 -15.98 0.10
C GLU A 101 14.36 -15.75 0.86
N VAL A 102 15.07 -14.67 0.53
CA VAL A 102 16.33 -14.28 1.18
C VAL A 102 16.09 -13.80 2.62
N TRP A 103 15.09 -12.95 2.84
CA TRP A 103 14.76 -12.43 4.18
C TRP A 103 14.37 -13.54 5.14
N SER A 104 13.59 -14.51 4.65
CA SER A 104 13.15 -15.68 5.44
C SER A 104 14.35 -16.50 5.92
N ARG A 105 15.33 -16.76 5.04
CA ARG A 105 16.56 -17.48 5.40
C ARG A 105 17.43 -16.75 6.41
N ARG A 106 17.38 -15.41 6.42
CA ARG A 106 18.22 -14.54 7.27
C ARG A 106 17.55 -14.13 8.58
N GLY A 107 16.31 -14.56 8.83
CA GLY A 107 15.57 -14.21 10.05
C GLY A 107 15.01 -12.79 10.09
N SER A 108 14.96 -12.10 8.94
CA SER A 108 14.37 -10.77 8.82
C SER A 108 12.85 -10.83 8.69
N VAL A 109 12.15 -10.84 9.83
CA VAL A 109 10.71 -11.18 9.89
C VAL A 109 9.73 -10.00 9.80
N TYR A 110 10.20 -8.75 9.85
CA TYR A 110 9.30 -7.60 9.90
C TYR A 110 8.56 -7.35 8.56
N LEU A 111 9.29 -7.34 7.45
CA LEU A 111 8.71 -7.01 6.14
C LEU A 111 8.02 -8.19 5.46
N ILE A 112 8.23 -9.43 5.89
CA ILE A 112 7.67 -10.63 5.25
C ILE A 112 6.14 -10.57 5.12
N PRO A 113 5.35 -10.37 6.20
CA PRO A 113 3.88 -10.31 6.07
C PRO A 113 3.42 -9.08 5.29
N ILE A 114 4.18 -7.98 5.33
CA ILE A 114 3.83 -6.76 4.60
C ILE A 114 4.08 -6.96 3.10
N ALA A 115 5.21 -7.54 2.71
CA ALA A 115 5.50 -7.85 1.32
C ALA A 115 4.53 -8.90 0.75
N ALA A 116 4.15 -9.91 1.56
CA ALA A 116 3.09 -10.85 1.19
C ALA A 116 1.76 -10.15 0.89
N LEU A 117 1.37 -9.20 1.75
CA LEU A 117 0.19 -8.37 1.56
C LEU A 117 0.26 -7.55 0.26
N MET A 118 1.41 -6.91 -0.03
CA MET A 118 1.58 -6.05 -1.20
C MET A 118 1.55 -6.83 -2.51
N THR A 119 2.23 -7.97 -2.57
CA THR A 119 2.24 -8.81 -3.78
C THR A 119 0.91 -9.50 -3.98
N ALA A 120 0.23 -9.92 -2.91
CA ALA A 120 -1.12 -10.46 -2.99
C ALA A 120 -2.12 -9.40 -3.48
N HIS A 121 -2.02 -8.15 -3.03
CA HIS A 121 -2.86 -7.07 -3.55
C HIS A 121 -2.69 -6.90 -5.07
N GLU A 122 -1.45 -6.82 -5.56
CA GLU A 122 -1.17 -6.73 -7.00
C GLU A 122 -1.77 -7.92 -7.78
N ARG A 123 -1.59 -9.14 -7.27
CA ARG A 123 -2.15 -10.35 -7.89
C ARG A 123 -3.67 -10.36 -7.89
N ALA A 124 -4.32 -9.90 -6.82
CA ALA A 124 -5.76 -9.82 -6.75
C ALA A 124 -6.33 -8.78 -7.74
N THR A 125 -5.64 -7.67 -7.92
CA THR A 125 -6.09 -6.56 -8.78
C THR A 125 -5.82 -6.82 -10.27
N HIS A 126 -4.70 -7.46 -10.62
CA HIS A 126 -4.28 -7.61 -12.02
C HIS A 126 -4.19 -9.07 -12.51
N GLY A 127 -4.24 -10.06 -11.61
CA GLY A 127 -4.18 -11.49 -11.91
C GLY A 127 -5.52 -12.18 -11.74
N VAL A 128 -6.37 -12.19 -12.78
CA VAL A 128 -7.73 -12.77 -12.72
C VAL A 128 -7.75 -14.22 -12.21
N ARG A 129 -6.74 -15.02 -12.56
CA ARG A 129 -6.66 -16.45 -12.16
C ARG A 129 -6.11 -16.67 -10.76
N GLU A 130 -5.37 -15.71 -10.23
CA GLU A 130 -4.70 -15.78 -8.91
C GLU A 130 -5.54 -15.08 -7.84
N ARG A 131 -6.67 -14.49 -8.22
CA ARG A 131 -7.46 -13.59 -7.39
C ARG A 131 -7.92 -14.20 -6.07
N ASP A 132 -8.43 -15.42 -6.09
CA ASP A 132 -8.94 -16.07 -4.88
C ASP A 132 -7.81 -16.42 -3.90
N GLU A 133 -6.73 -17.02 -4.39
CA GLU A 133 -5.53 -17.33 -3.60
C GLU A 133 -4.88 -16.05 -3.03
N ALA A 134 -4.90 -14.97 -3.81
CA ALA A 134 -4.41 -13.68 -3.38
C ALA A 134 -5.27 -13.06 -2.27
N ILE A 135 -6.60 -13.18 -2.35
CA ILE A 135 -7.51 -12.76 -1.27
C ILE A 135 -7.22 -13.55 0.01
N GLU A 136 -7.08 -14.87 -0.08
CA GLU A 136 -6.72 -15.73 1.07
C GLU A 136 -5.38 -15.32 1.69
N THR A 137 -4.37 -15.04 0.85
CA THR A 137 -3.06 -14.56 1.30
C THR A 137 -3.17 -13.21 2.04
N MET A 138 -3.98 -12.27 1.52
CA MET A 138 -4.22 -10.99 2.19
C MET A 138 -4.94 -11.18 3.52
N GLN A 139 -5.93 -12.09 3.62
CA GLN A 139 -6.63 -12.40 4.87
C GLN A 139 -5.65 -12.90 5.94
N VAL A 140 -4.77 -13.85 5.59
CA VAL A 140 -3.74 -14.36 6.51
C VAL A 140 -2.80 -13.24 6.97
N ALA A 141 -2.29 -12.44 6.03
CA ALA A 141 -1.37 -11.34 6.34
C ALA A 141 -2.02 -10.28 7.24
N VAL A 142 -3.25 -9.84 6.92
CA VAL A 142 -3.99 -8.85 7.72
C VAL A 142 -4.24 -9.38 9.13
N ASN A 143 -4.62 -10.65 9.28
CA ASN A 143 -4.81 -11.28 10.58
C ASN A 143 -3.53 -11.32 11.41
N GLU A 144 -2.41 -11.71 10.80
CA GLU A 144 -1.09 -11.70 11.44
C GLU A 144 -0.69 -10.29 11.89
N LEU A 145 -0.85 -9.28 11.02
CA LEU A 145 -0.48 -7.90 11.30
C LEU A 145 -1.28 -7.31 12.48
N TRP A 146 -2.59 -7.56 12.54
CA TRP A 146 -3.41 -7.16 13.68
C TRP A 146 -3.02 -7.92 14.96
N GLY A 147 -2.80 -9.24 14.87
CA GLY A 147 -2.40 -10.07 16.02
C GLY A 147 -1.04 -9.68 16.60
N ALA A 148 -0.12 -9.21 15.75
CA ALA A 148 1.19 -8.71 16.14
C ALA A 148 1.20 -7.22 16.56
N GLY A 149 0.04 -6.55 16.58
CA GLY A 149 -0.05 -5.12 16.92
C GLY A 149 0.62 -4.19 15.90
N ARG A 150 0.83 -4.63 14.66
CA ARG A 150 1.42 -3.85 13.57
C ARG A 150 0.34 -3.00 12.88
N VAL A 151 -0.19 -2.03 13.63
CA VAL A 151 -1.41 -1.27 13.30
C VAL A 151 -1.36 -0.60 11.92
N GLY A 152 -0.28 0.09 11.57
CA GLY A 152 -0.16 0.80 10.30
C GLY A 152 -0.32 -0.13 9.07
N PRO A 153 0.53 -1.16 8.92
CA PRO A 153 0.37 -2.15 7.86
C PRO A 153 -0.98 -2.90 7.91
N ALA A 154 -1.53 -3.14 9.10
CA ALA A 154 -2.83 -3.79 9.24
C ALA A 154 -3.97 -2.94 8.66
N ILE A 155 -3.98 -1.63 8.92
CA ILE A 155 -4.92 -0.67 8.31
C ILE A 155 -4.81 -0.68 6.79
N LEU A 156 -3.58 -0.62 6.26
CA LEU A 156 -3.34 -0.67 4.82
C LEU A 156 -3.93 -1.94 4.20
N GLY A 157 -3.62 -3.09 4.80
CA GLY A 157 -4.09 -4.37 4.30
C GLY A 157 -5.61 -4.55 4.41
N THR A 158 -6.24 -3.99 5.44
CA THR A 158 -7.70 -3.93 5.52
C THR A 158 -8.30 -3.22 4.30
N GLY A 159 -7.73 -2.09 3.86
CA GLY A 159 -8.19 -1.40 2.66
C GLY A 159 -8.07 -2.24 1.39
N PHE A 160 -6.93 -2.90 1.19
CA PHE A 160 -6.70 -3.77 0.03
C PHE A 160 -7.64 -4.98 0.00
N LEU A 161 -7.80 -5.63 1.15
CA LEU A 161 -8.67 -6.80 1.28
C LEU A 161 -10.14 -6.45 1.05
N VAL A 162 -10.62 -5.35 1.64
CA VAL A 162 -11.98 -4.84 1.40
C VAL A 162 -12.20 -4.55 -0.08
N SER A 163 -11.26 -3.86 -0.74
CA SER A 163 -11.38 -3.59 -2.17
C SER A 163 -11.44 -4.86 -3.00
N ALA A 164 -10.60 -5.85 -2.70
CA ALA A 164 -10.55 -7.10 -3.45
C ALA A 164 -11.80 -7.96 -3.28
N LEU A 165 -12.35 -8.03 -2.06
CA LEU A 165 -13.60 -8.70 -1.72
C LEU A 165 -14.78 -8.06 -2.44
N LEU A 166 -14.93 -6.74 -2.35
CA LEU A 166 -16.03 -6.03 -2.99
C LEU A 166 -15.97 -6.10 -4.51
N ASP A 167 -14.77 -6.15 -5.09
CA ASP A 167 -14.63 -6.33 -6.53
C ASP A 167 -14.85 -7.80 -6.97
N ARG A 168 -14.73 -8.79 -6.07
CA ARG A 168 -15.16 -10.18 -6.33
C ARG A 168 -16.69 -10.32 -6.25
N GLY A 169 -17.34 -9.56 -5.38
CA GLY A 169 -18.77 -9.25 -5.45
C GLY A 169 -19.74 -10.32 -4.93
N GLY A 170 -19.28 -11.31 -4.17
CA GLY A 170 -20.17 -12.30 -3.52
C GLY A 170 -20.90 -11.73 -2.29
N THR A 171 -22.06 -12.28 -1.93
CA THR A 171 -22.77 -11.87 -0.70
C THR A 171 -21.94 -12.11 0.56
N ALA A 172 -21.20 -13.21 0.60
CA ALA A 172 -20.22 -13.48 1.65
C ALA A 172 -19.09 -12.43 1.65
N ASP A 173 -18.57 -12.07 0.47
CA ASP A 173 -17.51 -11.05 0.34
C ASP A 173 -17.94 -9.68 0.89
N ILE A 174 -19.20 -9.30 0.63
CA ILE A 174 -19.76 -8.04 1.16
C ILE A 174 -19.83 -8.08 2.69
N SER A 175 -20.32 -9.19 3.26
CA SER A 175 -20.40 -9.39 4.71
C SER A 175 -19.01 -9.39 5.35
N ASP A 176 -18.05 -10.10 4.74
CA ASP A 176 -16.66 -10.18 5.23
C ASP A 176 -15.99 -8.80 5.18
N ALA A 177 -16.21 -8.02 4.11
CA ALA A 177 -15.69 -6.67 3.99
C ALA A 177 -16.24 -5.73 5.08
N GLU A 178 -17.52 -5.84 5.44
CA GLU A 178 -18.13 -5.11 6.55
C GLU A 178 -17.49 -5.48 7.89
N GLU A 179 -17.34 -6.78 8.17
CA GLU A 179 -16.74 -7.29 9.41
C GLU A 179 -15.30 -6.82 9.59
N ILE A 180 -14.50 -6.88 8.52
CA ILE A 180 -13.09 -6.48 8.56
C ILE A 180 -12.95 -4.97 8.82
N LEU A 181 -13.80 -4.14 8.22
CA LEU A 181 -13.81 -2.71 8.50
C LEU A 181 -14.24 -2.40 9.93
N ASP A 182 -15.32 -3.03 10.38
CA ASP A 182 -15.84 -2.86 11.72
C ASP A 182 -14.78 -3.25 12.77
N ARG A 183 -14.07 -4.37 12.57
CA ARG A 183 -12.91 -4.75 13.40
C ARG A 183 -11.82 -3.67 13.42
N MET A 184 -11.46 -3.08 12.27
CA MET A 184 -10.48 -1.98 12.22
C MET A 184 -10.94 -0.77 13.05
N THR A 185 -12.23 -0.40 12.95
CA THR A 185 -12.78 0.76 13.68
C THR A 185 -12.89 0.54 15.18
N ARG A 186 -13.04 -0.71 15.64
CA ARG A 186 -13.04 -1.06 17.07
C ARG A 186 -11.64 -1.13 17.67
N TYR A 187 -10.59 -1.22 16.85
CA TYR A 187 -9.23 -1.26 17.36
C TYR A 187 -8.86 0.08 18.01
N PRO A 188 -8.22 0.09 19.20
CA PRO A 188 -7.99 1.33 19.94
C PRO A 188 -7.27 2.42 19.14
N ASN A 189 -7.81 3.63 19.23
CA ASN A 189 -7.26 4.86 18.66
C ASN A 189 -7.16 4.90 17.12
N THR A 190 -7.69 3.95 16.35
CA THR A 190 -7.61 3.98 14.88
C THR A 190 -8.31 5.19 14.27
N ASP A 191 -9.30 5.75 14.95
CA ASP A 191 -9.96 7.03 14.61
C ASP A 191 -8.98 8.20 14.48
N ARG A 192 -7.84 8.14 15.17
CA ARG A 192 -6.79 9.18 15.13
C ARG A 192 -5.81 9.02 13.97
N TRP A 193 -5.83 7.88 13.27
CA TRP A 193 -4.90 7.57 12.20
C TRP A 193 -5.45 8.06 10.86
N GLY A 194 -4.69 8.92 10.17
CA GLY A 194 -5.03 9.40 8.83
C GLY A 194 -5.36 8.28 7.84
N PRO A 195 -4.54 7.21 7.77
CA PRO A 195 -4.82 6.06 6.89
C PRO A 195 -6.16 5.36 7.15
N SER A 196 -6.63 5.30 8.40
CA SER A 196 -7.93 4.68 8.70
C SER A 196 -9.08 5.46 8.07
N ARG A 197 -8.99 6.79 8.05
CA ARG A 197 -9.99 7.64 7.36
C ARG A 197 -9.97 7.39 5.86
N ILE A 198 -8.79 7.26 5.25
CA ILE A 198 -8.67 6.92 3.82
C ILE A 198 -9.35 5.59 3.53
N VAL A 199 -9.07 4.56 4.32
CA VAL A 199 -9.65 3.22 4.16
C VAL A 199 -11.17 3.23 4.28
N LEU A 200 -11.73 4.00 5.23
CA LEU A 200 -13.18 4.15 5.35
C LEU A 200 -13.77 4.88 4.13
N HIS A 201 -13.18 6.02 3.73
CA HIS A 201 -13.69 6.82 2.63
C HIS A 201 -13.61 6.12 1.28
N GLN A 202 -12.54 5.37 0.99
CA GLN A 202 -12.43 4.59 -0.26
C GLN A 202 -13.42 3.41 -0.32
N SER A 203 -13.85 2.89 0.83
CA SER A 203 -14.76 1.73 0.88
C SER A 203 -16.20 2.11 0.56
N LEU A 204 -16.62 3.34 0.89
CA LEU A 204 -17.99 3.83 0.66
C LEU A 204 -18.48 3.69 -0.79
N PRO A 205 -17.75 4.19 -1.82
CA PRO A 205 -18.19 4.03 -3.21
C PRO A 205 -18.20 2.57 -3.64
N LEU A 206 -17.29 1.74 -3.13
CA LEU A 206 -17.25 0.31 -3.45
C LEU A 206 -18.48 -0.43 -2.93
N PHE A 207 -18.90 -0.15 -1.69
CA PHE A 207 -20.15 -0.68 -1.15
C PHE A 207 -21.39 -0.19 -1.91
N ALA A 208 -21.44 1.11 -2.23
CA ALA A 208 -22.54 1.67 -3.01
C ALA A 208 -22.67 0.98 -4.38
N ARG A 209 -21.53 0.69 -5.03
CA ARG A 209 -21.47 -0.03 -6.30
C ARG A 209 -22.06 -1.44 -6.21
N VAL A 210 -21.57 -2.25 -5.27
CA VAL A 210 -22.03 -3.66 -5.15
C VAL A 210 -23.47 -3.78 -4.67
N ARG A 211 -24.00 -2.77 -3.98
CA ARG A 211 -25.39 -2.71 -3.54
C ARG A 211 -26.35 -2.12 -4.59
N GLY A 212 -25.83 -1.61 -5.71
CA GLY A 212 -26.64 -0.91 -6.71
C GLY A 212 -27.30 0.36 -6.17
N ASP A 213 -26.62 1.07 -5.26
CA ASP A 213 -27.15 2.27 -4.63
C ASP A 213 -27.32 3.41 -5.67
N PRO A 214 -28.53 3.99 -5.83
CA PRO A 214 -28.74 5.10 -6.76
C PRO A 214 -27.91 6.35 -6.41
N GLY A 215 -27.47 6.48 -5.15
CA GLY A 215 -26.57 7.55 -4.70
C GLY A 215 -25.09 7.33 -5.04
N TYR A 216 -24.72 6.23 -5.73
CA TYR A 216 -23.33 5.93 -6.08
C TYR A 216 -22.55 7.13 -6.68
N PRO A 217 -23.09 7.91 -7.64
CA PRO A 217 -22.36 9.06 -8.20
C PRO A 217 -22.01 10.14 -7.17
N ASP A 218 -22.91 10.40 -6.22
CA ASP A 218 -22.69 11.38 -5.15
C ASP A 218 -21.64 10.89 -4.15
N VAL A 219 -21.69 9.59 -3.80
CA VAL A 219 -20.70 8.96 -2.91
C VAL A 219 -19.29 9.02 -3.52
N VAL A 220 -19.15 8.73 -4.82
CA VAL A 220 -17.86 8.84 -5.51
C VAL A 220 -17.37 10.29 -5.52
N SER A 221 -18.26 11.25 -5.72
CA SER A 221 -17.91 12.68 -5.72
C SER A 221 -17.46 13.15 -4.33
N GLN A 222 -18.11 12.70 -3.26
CA GLN A 222 -17.70 12.97 -1.88
C GLN A 222 -16.34 12.34 -1.55
N TYR A 223 -16.12 11.09 -1.99
CA TYR A 223 -14.83 10.43 -1.83
C TYR A 223 -13.71 11.18 -2.55
N ARG A 224 -13.96 11.62 -3.79
CA ARG A 224 -13.00 12.43 -4.56
C ARG A 224 -12.67 13.74 -3.85
N ALA A 225 -13.67 14.48 -3.39
CA ALA A 225 -13.46 15.73 -2.66
C ALA A 225 -12.64 15.51 -1.37
N PHE A 226 -12.88 14.41 -0.66
CA PHE A 226 -12.05 14.02 0.48
C PHE A 226 -10.60 13.74 0.06
N ALA A 227 -10.37 12.94 -0.98
CA ALA A 227 -9.03 12.63 -1.48
C ALA A 227 -8.25 13.89 -1.91
N GLU A 228 -8.93 14.84 -2.57
CA GLU A 228 -8.39 16.14 -2.94
C GLU A 228 -8.03 16.98 -1.70
N SER A 229 -8.88 16.98 -0.67
CA SER A 229 -8.64 17.73 0.58
C SER A 229 -7.40 17.28 1.35
N VAL A 230 -7.05 15.99 1.25
CA VAL A 230 -5.85 15.42 1.89
C VAL A 230 -4.66 15.30 0.93
N GLY A 231 -4.84 15.66 -0.35
CA GLY A 231 -3.80 15.63 -1.37
C GLY A 231 -3.29 14.23 -1.72
N SER A 232 -4.13 13.20 -1.60
CA SER A 232 -3.76 11.80 -1.84
C SER A 232 -3.88 11.43 -3.32
N GLU A 233 -2.76 11.49 -4.03
CA GLU A 233 -2.72 11.44 -5.50
C GLU A 233 -3.35 10.17 -6.10
N ARG A 234 -3.05 8.99 -5.53
CA ARG A 234 -3.61 7.71 -6.03
C ARG A 234 -5.09 7.56 -5.72
N HIS A 235 -5.56 8.14 -4.61
CA HIS A 235 -6.97 8.11 -4.24
C HIS A 235 -7.81 9.02 -5.14
N ILE A 236 -7.25 10.15 -5.57
CA ILE A 236 -7.86 11.03 -6.58
C ILE A 236 -8.00 10.30 -7.92
N ASP A 237 -6.94 9.62 -8.38
CA ASP A 237 -6.99 8.82 -9.61
C ASP A 237 -8.00 7.68 -9.51
N PHE A 238 -8.03 7.00 -8.36
CA PHE A 238 -9.00 5.94 -8.14
C PHE A 238 -10.44 6.44 -8.18
N ALA A 239 -10.73 7.58 -7.54
CA ALA A 239 -12.04 8.20 -7.61
C ALA A 239 -12.42 8.58 -9.05
N ALA A 240 -11.47 9.08 -9.84
CA ALA A 240 -11.70 9.38 -11.26
C ALA A 240 -12.05 8.13 -12.08
N ARG A 241 -11.38 6.99 -11.85
CA ARG A 241 -11.73 5.71 -12.49
C ARG A 241 -13.14 5.21 -12.09
N LEU A 242 -13.51 5.38 -10.83
CA LEU A 242 -14.85 5.06 -10.35
C LEU A 242 -15.94 5.91 -11.03
N GLN A 243 -15.62 7.17 -11.39
CA GLN A 243 -16.51 8.05 -12.15
C GLN A 243 -16.61 7.68 -13.63
N SER A 244 -15.49 7.26 -14.26
CA SER A 244 -15.47 6.86 -15.68
C SER A 244 -16.05 5.46 -15.93
N GLY A 245 -16.20 4.64 -14.88
CA GLY A 245 -16.63 3.24 -15.01
C GLY A 245 -15.50 2.30 -15.41
N GLU A 246 -14.24 2.76 -15.34
CA GLU A 246 -13.04 1.99 -15.67
C GLU A 246 -12.41 1.30 -14.44
N ALA A 247 -13.18 1.17 -13.36
CA ALA A 247 -12.72 0.69 -12.05
C ALA A 247 -12.99 -0.80 -11.82
#